data_AF-A0A355UE61-F1
#
_entry.id   AF-A0A355UE61-F1
#
_cell.length_a   1.000
_cell.length_b   1.000
_cell.length_c   1.000
_cell.angle_alpha   90.00
_cell.angle_beta   90.00
_cell.angle_gamma   90.00
#
_symmetry.space_group_name_H-M   'P 1'
#
loop_
_entity.id
_entity.type
_entity.pdbx_description
1 polymer ?
#
loop_
_entity_poly.entity_id
_entity_poly.type
_entity_poly.pdbx_seq_one_letter_code
_entity_poly.pdbx_strand_id
1 'polypeptide(L)' 'ELASSEVEDPPVEDIEPETVLEALNRLPEIYKIVLNMYAIDNLSHQEIAKQLGISIGSSKSRLSRGRVLLNTLLQRK' A
#
# COMPACT_ATOMS: atom_id res chain seq x y z
N GLU A 1 5.90 17.76 -30.63
CA GLU A 1 4.90 17.90 -29.54
C GLU A 1 4.82 16.61 -28.75
N LEU A 2 4.47 16.75 -27.47
CA LEU A 2 4.25 15.71 -26.45
C LEU A 2 5.54 15.19 -25.79
N ALA A 3 6.04 15.99 -24.86
CA ALA A 3 6.93 15.56 -23.80
C ALA A 3 6.26 14.43 -23.01
N SER A 4 6.84 13.23 -23.11
CA SER A 4 6.68 12.21 -22.08
C SER A 4 7.23 12.80 -20.79
N SER A 5 6.34 13.24 -19.90
CA SER A 5 6.70 13.54 -18.53
C SER A 5 7.20 12.24 -17.92
N GLU A 6 8.51 12.03 -17.92
CA GLU A 6 9.17 11.12 -16.99
C GLU A 6 8.71 11.56 -15.59
N VAL A 7 7.73 10.83 -15.06
CA VAL A 7 7.42 10.88 -13.64
C VAL A 7 8.66 10.28 -12.98
N GLU A 8 9.63 11.12 -12.62
CA GLU A 8 10.72 10.72 -11.75
C GLU A 8 10.06 10.19 -10.47
N ASP A 9 10.02 8.87 -10.34
CA ASP A 9 9.65 8.23 -9.09
C ASP A 9 10.51 8.90 -8.01
N PRO A 10 9.90 9.47 -6.96
CA PRO A 10 10.67 10.12 -5.91
C PRO A 10 11.72 9.13 -5.40
N PRO A 11 12.94 9.59 -5.08
CA PRO A 11 13.97 8.69 -4.59
C PRO A 11 13.39 7.93 -3.42
N VAL A 12 13.16 6.64 -3.64
CA VAL A 12 12.90 5.70 -2.57
C VAL A 12 14.18 5.81 -1.77
N GLU A 13 14.15 6.44 -0.59
CA GLU A 13 15.23 6.24 0.39
C GLU A 13 15.52 4.74 0.38
N ASP A 14 16.79 4.33 0.38
CA ASP A 14 17.18 2.91 0.41
C ASP A 14 16.66 2.28 1.71
N ILE A 15 15.37 1.96 1.73
CA ILE A 15 14.72 1.22 2.78
C ILE A 15 15.10 -0.22 2.49
N GLU A 16 15.88 -0.81 3.40
CA GLU A 16 16.30 -2.19 3.23
C GLU A 16 15.06 -3.10 3.10
N PRO A 17 15.04 -4.03 2.14
CA PRO A 17 13.89 -4.92 1.92
C PRO A 17 13.43 -5.64 3.18
N GLU A 18 14.38 -5.98 4.06
CA GLU A 18 14.12 -6.61 5.35
C GLU A 18 13.32 -5.70 6.30
N THR A 19 13.60 -4.40 6.30
CA THR A 19 12.86 -3.40 7.08
C THR A 19 11.41 -3.28 6.59
N VAL A 20 11.20 -3.29 5.26
CA VAL A 20 9.86 -3.31 4.67
C VAL A 20 9.10 -4.57 5.07
N LEU A 21 9.76 -5.72 4.99
CA LEU A 21 9.16 -7.00 5.34
C LEU A 21 8.79 -7.07 6.82
N GLU A 22 9.64 -6.57 7.70
CA GLU A 22 9.35 -6.51 9.14
C GLU A 22 8.18 -5.57 9.44
N ALA A 23 8.15 -4.38 8.82
CA ALA A 23 7.05 -3.44 8.95
C ALA A 23 5.72 -4.03 8.43
N LEU A 24 5.74 -4.73 7.29
CA LEU A 24 4.58 -5.46 6.79
C LEU A 24 4.14 -6.55 7.76
N ASN A 25 5.06 -7.31 8.36
CA ASN A 25 4.74 -8.35 9.33
C ASN A 25 4.07 -7.81 10.60
N ARG A 26 4.41 -6.59 11.02
CA ARG A 26 3.78 -5.89 12.15
C ARG A 26 2.41 -5.28 11.80
N LEU A 27 2.07 -5.18 10.51
CA LEU A 27 0.81 -4.63 10.06
C LEU A 27 -0.35 -5.62 10.31
N PRO A 28 -1.49 -5.18 10.86
CA PRO A 28 -2.68 -6.02 10.95
C PRO A 28 -3.07 -6.59 9.59
N GLU A 29 -3.46 -7.86 9.58
CA GLU A 29 -3.71 -8.65 8.36
C GLU A 29 -4.72 -7.97 7.43
N ILE A 30 -5.75 -7.36 7.99
CA ILE A 30 -6.80 -6.65 7.24
C ILE A 30 -6.28 -5.47 6.41
N TYR A 31 -5.19 -4.83 6.82
CA TYR A 31 -4.55 -3.75 6.07
C TYR A 31 -3.52 -4.30 5.08
N LYS A 32 -2.77 -5.33 5.48
CA LYS A 32 -1.78 -6.02 4.64
C LYS A 32 -2.43 -6.57 3.38
N ILE A 33 -3.56 -7.26 3.52
CA ILE A 33 -4.30 -7.83 2.39
C ILE A 33 -4.71 -6.73 1.40
N VAL A 34 -5.31 -5.64 1.88
CA VAL A 34 -5.76 -4.54 1.01
C VAL A 34 -4.58 -3.83 0.33
N LEU A 35 -3.45 -3.67 1.04
CA LEU A 35 -2.22 -3.12 0.47
C LEU A 35 -1.65 -4.00 -0.62
N ASN A 36 -1.53 -5.31 -0.37
CA ASN A 36 -0.99 -6.26 -1.34
C ASN A 36 -1.88 -6.32 -2.59
N MET A 37 -3.19 -6.44 -2.40
CA MET A 37 -4.14 -6.49 -3.52
C MET A 37 -4.10 -5.23 -4.38
N TYR A 38 -3.86 -4.07 -3.76
CA TYR A 38 -3.77 -2.81 -4.50
C TYR A 38 -2.40 -2.60 -5.15
N ALA A 39 -1.31 -2.84 -4.42
CA ALA A 39 0.05 -2.48 -4.85
C ALA A 39 0.77 -3.60 -5.63
N ILE A 40 0.43 -4.86 -5.38
CA ILE A 40 1.06 -6.02 -6.01
C ILE A 40 0.12 -6.61 -7.08
N ASP A 41 -1.13 -6.86 -6.72
CA ASP A 41 -2.11 -7.46 -7.65
C ASP A 41 -2.76 -6.40 -8.57
N ASN A 42 -2.45 -5.12 -8.35
CA ASN A 42 -2.93 -3.97 -9.12
C ASN A 42 -4.47 -3.89 -9.25
N LEU A 43 -5.19 -4.35 -8.22
CA LEU A 43 -6.65 -4.38 -8.20
C LEU A 43 -7.25 -3.02 -7.83
N SER A 44 -8.38 -2.71 -8.46
CA SER A 44 -9.16 -1.52 -8.11
C SER A 44 -9.87 -1.68 -6.75
N HIS A 45 -10.25 -0.55 -6.14
CA HIS A 45 -11.06 -0.59 -4.91
C HIS A 45 -12.39 -1.34 -5.05
N GLN A 46 -12.96 -1.37 -6.26
CA GLN A 46 -14.19 -2.11 -6.55
C GLN A 46 -13.95 -3.62 -6.52
N GLU A 47 -12.86 -4.09 -7.13
CA GLU A 47 -12.47 -5.51 -7.14
C GLU A 47 -12.11 -5.99 -5.73
N ILE A 48 -11.31 -5.22 -5.00
CA ILE A 48 -10.94 -5.52 -3.61
C ILE A 48 -12.19 -5.59 -2.73
N ALA A 49 -13.11 -4.64 -2.88
CA ALA A 49 -14.38 -4.62 -2.15
C ALA A 49 -15.22 -5.87 -2.42
N LYS A 50 -15.33 -6.26 -3.70
CA LYS A 50 -16.05 -7.47 -4.12
C LYS A 50 -15.41 -8.74 -3.58
N GLN A 51 -14.09 -8.88 -3.66
CA GLN A 51 -13.36 -10.07 -3.26
C GLN A 51 -13.34 -10.28 -1.74
N LEU A 52 -13.31 -9.19 -0.97
CA LEU A 52 -13.32 -9.24 0.49
C LEU A 52 -14.72 -9.14 1.11
N GLY A 53 -15.78 -8.94 0.30
CA GLY A 53 -17.15 -8.77 0.78
C GLY A 53 -17.34 -7.52 1.64
N ILE A 54 -16.63 -6.42 1.33
CA ILE A 54 -16.67 -5.16 2.07
C ILE A 54 -17.17 -4.01 1.20
N SER A 55 -17.46 -2.86 1.81
CA SER A 55 -17.78 -1.67 1.02
C SER A 55 -16.54 -1.09 0.34
N ILE A 56 -16.74 -0.41 -0.80
CA ILE A 56 -15.67 0.34 -1.48
C ILE A 56 -15.05 1.39 -0.54
N GLY A 57 -15.87 2.03 0.31
CA GLY A 57 -15.39 2.96 1.34
C GLY A 57 -14.49 2.27 2.38
N SER A 58 -14.81 1.03 2.75
CA SER A 58 -13.96 0.21 3.62
C SER A 58 -12.64 -0.14 2.94
N SER A 59 -12.63 -0.49 1.64
CA SER A 59 -11.40 -0.72 0.89
C SER A 59 -10.49 0.53 0.89
N LYS A 60 -11.04 1.70 0.52
CA LYS A 60 -10.30 2.97 0.51
C LYS A 60 -9.73 3.34 1.89
N SER A 61 -10.56 3.26 2.93
CA SER A 61 -10.13 3.59 4.30
C SER A 61 -9.11 2.60 4.86
N ARG A 62 -9.22 1.30 4.56
CA ARG A 62 -8.22 0.30 4.93
C ARG A 62 -6.90 0.53 4.21
N LEU A 63 -6.92 0.87 2.92
CA LEU A 63 -5.70 1.19 2.17
C LEU A 63 -5.02 2.42 2.76
N SER A 64 -5.77 3.51 2.99
CA SER A 64 -5.26 4.75 3.56
C SER A 64 -4.66 4.53 4.95
N ARG A 65 -5.39 3.87 5.86
CA ARG A 65 -4.89 3.55 7.21
C ARG A 65 -3.69 2.61 7.14
N GLY A 66 -3.73 1.59 6.28
CA GLY A 66 -2.63 0.66 6.06
C GLY A 66 -1.34 1.38 5.65
N ARG A 67 -1.42 2.33 4.71
CA ARG A 67 -0.27 3.15 4.30
C ARG A 67 0.29 3.99 5.45
N VAL A 68 -0.58 4.64 6.23
CA VAL A 68 -0.14 5.44 7.39
C VAL A 68 0.54 4.57 8.44
N LEU A 69 -0.03 3.40 8.77
CA LEU A 69 0.59 2.47 9.71
C LEU A 69 1.93 1.94 9.18
N LEU A 70 1.99 1.56 7.91
CA LEU A 70 3.22 1.06 7.29
C LEU A 70 4.31 2.14 7.32
N ASN A 71 3.99 3.36 6.94
CA ASN A 71 4.92 4.48 6.98
C ASN A 71 5.38 4.79 8.42
N THR A 72 4.48 4.74 9.40
CA THR A 72 4.85 4.92 10.82
C THR A 72 5.81 3.84 11.32
N LEU A 73 5.63 2.59 10.86
CA LEU A 73 6.52 1.48 11.20
C LEU A 73 7.89 1.62 10.54
N LEU A 74 7.95 2.15 9.31
CA LEU A 74 9.18 2.40 8.58
C LEU A 74 9.96 3.63 9.10
N GLN A 75 9.26 4.64 9.64
CA GLN A 75 9.88 5.84 10.20
C GLN A 75 10.40 5.67 11.63
N ARG A 76 10.04 4.58 12.31
CA ARG A 76 10.61 4.23 13.62
C ARG A 76 12.04 3.69 13.44
N LYS A 77 13.00 4.61 13.36
CA LYS A 77 14.42 4.33 13.67
C LYS A 77 14.65 4.36 15.19
#